data_AF-A0A3D2F3Z2-F1
#
_entry.id   AF-A0A3D2F3Z2-F1
#
_cell.length_a   1.000
_cell.length_b   1.000
_cell.length_c   1.000
_cell.angle_alpha   90.00
_cell.angle_beta   90.00
_cell.angle_gamma   90.00
#
_symmetry.space_group_name_H-M   'P 1'
#
loop_
_entity.id
_entity.type
_entity.pdbx_description
1 polymer ?
#
loop_
_entity_poly.entity_id
_entity_poly.type
_entity_poly.pdbx_seq_one_letter_code
_entity_poly.pdbx_strand_id
1 'polypeptide(L)' 'IDGADYVEDADIVIMALGFSPEALPTLWNEPDLPVSRWGTILTDYSTGKTGMDGVYAVGDIV' A
#
# COMPACT_ATOMS: atom_id res chain seq x y z
N ILE A 1 15.73 27.34 1.85
CA ILE A 1 16.76 28.22 2.45
C ILE A 1 17.97 28.05 1.56
N ASP A 2 18.41 29.11 0.88
CA ASP A 2 19.60 29.00 0.03
C ASP A 2 20.81 28.59 0.88
N GLY A 3 21.52 27.54 0.46
CA GLY A 3 22.68 26.99 1.18
C GLY A 3 22.36 25.97 2.28
N ALA A 4 21.13 25.42 2.34
CA ALA A 4 20.76 24.41 3.34
C ALA A 4 20.99 22.95 2.89
N ASP A 5 21.64 22.72 1.75
CA ASP A 5 21.99 21.38 1.31
C ASP A 5 23.00 20.76 2.29
N TYR A 6 22.77 19.50 2.65
CA TYR A 6 23.54 18.76 3.65
C TYR A 6 24.00 17.43 3.08
N VAL A 7 25.25 17.07 3.37
CA VAL A 7 25.86 15.81 2.98
C VAL A 7 26.40 15.16 4.25
N GLU A 8 25.99 13.91 4.48
CA GLU A 8 26.49 13.07 5.58
C GLU A 8 27.18 11.85 4.97
N ASP A 9 28.40 11.56 5.41
CA ASP A 9 29.14 10.39 4.95
C ASP A 9 28.55 9.11 5.59
N ALA A 10 28.25 8.11 4.77
CA ALA A 10 27.75 6.82 5.22
C ALA A 10 28.29 5.69 4.35
N ASP A 11 28.75 4.61 4.99
CA ASP A 11 29.17 3.39 4.29
C ASP A 11 27.97 2.61 3.74
N ILE A 12 26.86 2.60 4.50
CA ILE A 12 25.61 1.89 4.16
C ILE A 12 24.43 2.73 4.65
N VAL A 13 23.38 2.79 3.83
CA VAL A 13 22.11 3.44 4.16
C VAL A 13 20.99 2.40 4.16
N ILE A 14 20.19 2.36 5.23
CA ILE A 14 18.99 1.53 5.34
C ILE A 14 17.77 2.44 5.37
N MET A 15 16.93 2.35 4.33
CA MET A 15 15.68 3.11 4.26
C MET A 15 14.56 2.37 4.97
N ALA A 16 14.08 2.94 6.07
CA ALA A 16 12.98 2.40 6.88
C ALA A 16 11.72 3.28 6.78
N LEU A 17 11.41 3.76 5.58
CA LEU A 17 10.28 4.69 5.33
C LEU A 17 8.90 4.00 5.38
N GLY A 18 8.87 2.67 5.41
CA GLY A 18 7.66 1.87 5.31
C GLY A 18 7.34 1.45 3.87
N PHE A 19 6.15 0.89 3.69
CA PHE A 19 5.69 0.34 2.42
C PHE A 19 4.33 0.94 2.05
N SER A 20 4.02 0.93 0.75
CA SER A 20 2.72 1.27 0.19
C SER A 20 2.12 0.06 -0.50
N PRO A 21 0.78 -0.06 -0.61
CA PRO A 21 0.14 -1.15 -1.33
C PRO A 21 0.64 -1.28 -2.77
N GLU A 22 0.83 -2.49 -3.24
CA GLU A 22 1.11 -2.76 -4.65
C GLU A 22 -0.14 -2.58 -5.52
N ALA A 23 0.05 -2.49 -6.84
CA ALA A 23 -1.04 -2.40 -7.81
C ALA A 23 -1.73 -3.76 -8.05
N LEU A 24 -2.31 -4.34 -6.99
CA LEU A 24 -2.92 -5.68 -6.98
C LEU A 24 -3.92 -5.94 -8.12
N PRO A 25 -4.83 -5.01 -8.48
CA PRO A 25 -5.76 -5.24 -9.58
C PRO A 25 -5.06 -5.58 -10.91
N THR A 26 -3.90 -4.97 -11.17
CA THR A 26 -3.10 -5.27 -12.36
C THR A 26 -2.26 -6.52 -12.17
N LEU A 27 -1.57 -6.66 -11.04
CA LEU A 27 -0.67 -7.79 -10.77
C LEU A 27 -1.40 -9.14 -10.79
N TRP A 28 -2.65 -9.17 -10.35
CA TRP A 28 -3.47 -10.38 -10.30
C TRP A 28 -4.36 -10.56 -11.53
N ASN A 29 -4.33 -9.62 -12.48
CA ASN A 29 -5.29 -9.55 -13.59
C ASN A 29 -6.75 -9.56 -13.12
N GLU A 30 -7.04 -8.85 -12.03
CA GLU A 30 -8.36 -8.76 -11.42
C GLU A 30 -8.78 -7.28 -11.31
N PRO A 31 -9.23 -6.67 -12.42
CA PRO A 31 -9.51 -5.23 -12.48
C PRO A 31 -10.70 -4.81 -11.62
N ASP A 32 -11.58 -5.75 -11.24
CA ASP A 32 -12.77 -5.48 -10.45
C ASP A 32 -12.50 -5.51 -8.93
N LEU A 33 -11.27 -5.85 -8.50
CA LEU A 33 -10.86 -5.79 -7.09
C LEU A 33 -11.00 -4.35 -6.56
N PRO A 34 -11.93 -4.10 -5.61
CA PRO A 34 -12.20 -2.73 -5.17
C PRO A 34 -11.05 -2.21 -4.30
N VAL A 35 -10.45 -1.10 -4.71
CA VAL A 35 -9.36 -0.43 -3.99
C VAL A 35 -9.69 1.02 -3.67
N SER A 36 -9.12 1.52 -2.57
CA SER A 36 -9.21 2.92 -2.17
C SER A 36 -8.31 3.79 -3.05
N ARG A 37 -8.43 5.12 -2.92
CA ARG A 37 -7.50 6.06 -3.56
C ARG A 37 -6.03 5.80 -3.18
N TRP A 38 -5.79 5.18 -2.03
CA TRP A 38 -4.45 4.90 -1.50
C TRP A 38 -3.93 3.51 -1.89
N GLY A 39 -4.71 2.72 -2.64
CA GLY A 39 -4.33 1.38 -3.10
C GLY A 39 -4.66 0.24 -2.13
N THR A 40 -5.17 0.52 -0.93
CA THR A 40 -5.67 -0.52 0.01
C THR A 40 -6.97 -1.14 -0.50
N ILE A 41 -7.24 -2.39 -0.13
CA ILE A 41 -8.45 -3.11 -0.55
C ILE A 41 -9.64 -2.59 0.27
N LEU A 42 -10.74 -2.25 -0.41
CA LEU A 42 -11.97 -1.83 0.25
C LEU A 42 -12.72 -3.04 0.83
N THR A 43 -13.00 -2.99 2.12
CA THR A 43 -13.79 -4.03 2.82
C THR A 43 -14.81 -3.44 3.77
N ASP A 44 -15.77 -4.27 4.16
CA ASP A 44 -16.55 -4.05 5.38
C ASP A 44 -15.63 -4.08 6.61
N TYR A 45 -15.80 -3.11 7.51
CA TYR A 45 -14.94 -2.92 8.68
C TYR A 45 -15.07 -4.05 9.72
N SER A 46 -16.26 -4.67 9.82
CA SER A 46 -16.54 -5.67 10.85
C SER A 46 -16.18 -7.09 10.42
N THR A 47 -16.28 -7.37 9.12
CA THR A 47 -16.16 -8.74 8.57
C THR A 47 -14.95 -8.93 7.64
N GLY A 48 -14.32 -7.84 7.16
CA GLY A 48 -13.25 -7.92 6.16
C GLY A 48 -13.73 -8.36 4.77
N LYS A 49 -15.05 -8.44 4.53
CA LYS A 49 -15.59 -8.84 3.23
C LYS A 49 -15.40 -7.70 2.21
N THR A 50 -14.91 -8.02 1.03
CA THR A 50 -14.83 -7.07 -0.09
C THR A 50 -16.19 -6.92 -0.80
N GLY A 51 -16.27 -6.07 -1.82
CA GLY A 51 -17.42 -6.01 -2.72
C GLY A 51 -17.59 -7.24 -3.62
N MET A 52 -16.59 -8.12 -3.71
CA MET A 52 -16.61 -9.33 -4.52
C MET A 52 -17.11 -10.53 -3.70
N ASP A 53 -17.88 -11.42 -4.33
CA ASP A 53 -18.42 -12.57 -3.63
C ASP A 53 -17.31 -13.58 -3.26
N GLY A 54 -17.33 -14.05 -2.01
CA GLY A 54 -16.32 -14.98 -1.48
C GLY A 54 -14.92 -14.38 -1.26
N VAL A 55 -14.67 -13.10 -1.54
CA VAL A 55 -13.34 -12.48 -1.38
C VAL A 55 -13.27 -11.59 -0.14
N TYR A 56 -12.23 -11.80 0.66
CA TYR A 56 -11.98 -11.12 1.93
C TYR A 56 -10.56 -10.57 1.97
N ALA A 57 -10.36 -9.43 2.65
CA ALA A 57 -9.05 -8.87 2.92
C ALA A 57 -8.99 -8.37 4.39
N VAL A 58 -7.85 -8.56 5.04
CA VAL A 58 -7.60 -8.20 6.45
C VAL A 58 -6.13 -7.85 6.65
N GLY A 59 -5.81 -7.13 7.73
CA GLY A 59 -4.45 -6.71 8.06
C GLY A 59 -4.07 -5.37 7.43
N ASP A 60 -2.78 -5.10 7.27
CA ASP A 60 -2.24 -3.81 6.84
C ASP A 60 -2.70 -3.36 5.43
N ILE A 61 -3.22 -4.28 4.62
CA ILE A 61 -3.65 -4.02 3.23
C ILE A 61 -5.04 -3.35 3.12
N VAL A 62 -5.72 -3.09 4.24
CA VAL A 62 -7.12 -2.61 4.30
C VAL A 62 -7.21 -1.18 4.80
#